data_AF-X0Z8X0-F1
#
_entry.id   AF-X0Z8X0-F1
#
_cell.length_a   1.000
_cell.length_b   1.000
_cell.length_c   1.000
_cell.angle_alpha   90.00
_cell.angle_beta   90.00
_cell.angle_gamma   90.00
#
_symmetry.space_group_name_H-M   'P 1'
#
loop_
_entity.id
_entity.type
_entity.pdbx_description
1 polymer ?
#
loop_
_entity_poly.entity_id
_entity_poly.type
_entity_poly.pdbx_seq_one_letter_code
_entity_poly.pdbx_strand_id
1 'polypeptide(L)' 'MVRCKKGIIFPNSESKVIAAFFIIGTRDKRNMLLRSHTFISQIIAEPDFEARWMEAKDERDLQDIILLGKRIRD' A
#
# COMPACT_ATOMS: atom_id res chain seq x y z
N MET A 1 1.41 6.50 3.93
CA MET A 1 0.93 6.08 2.58
C MET A 1 0.40 7.31 1.86
N VAL A 2 0.35 7.29 0.54
CA VAL A 2 -0.18 8.37 -0.30
C VAL A 2 -1.12 7.78 -1.35
N ARG A 3 -2.27 8.41 -1.58
CA ARG A 3 -3.18 8.13 -2.69
C ARG A 3 -3.23 9.31 -3.65
N CYS A 4 -3.12 9.03 -4.94
CA CYS A 4 -3.41 9.99 -6.00
C CYS A 4 -4.37 9.39 -7.03
N LYS A 5 -5.65 9.80 -7.00
CA LYS A 5 -6.67 9.27 -7.94
C LYS A 5 -6.35 9.56 -9.41
N LYS A 6 -5.63 10.66 -9.70
CA LYS A 6 -5.21 11.03 -11.06
C LYS A 6 -3.87 10.38 -11.48
N GLY A 7 -3.21 9.69 -10.56
CA GLY A 7 -1.87 9.15 -10.72
C GLY A 7 -0.77 10.12 -10.31
N ILE A 8 0.32 9.57 -9.76
CA ILE A 8 1.60 10.23 -9.53
C ILE A 8 2.47 9.92 -10.73
N ILE A 9 3.10 10.94 -11.29
CA ILE A 9 4.07 10.80 -12.38
C ILE A 9 5.42 10.54 -11.74
N PHE A 10 5.94 9.32 -11.90
CA PHE A 10 7.31 8.99 -11.54
C PHE A 10 8.17 9.03 -12.81
N PRO A 11 9.33 9.71 -12.78
CA PRO A 11 10.30 9.61 -13.86
C PRO A 11 10.63 8.13 -14.08
N ASN A 12 10.59 7.67 -15.34
CA ASN A 12 10.85 6.28 -15.75
C ASN A 12 9.78 5.24 -15.38
N SER A 13 8.56 5.65 -15.04
CA SER A 13 7.43 4.73 -14.93
C SER A 13 6.51 4.88 -16.14
N GLU A 14 6.20 3.76 -16.81
CA GLU A 14 5.26 3.74 -17.94
C GLU A 14 3.80 3.87 -17.47
N SER A 15 3.52 3.60 -16.19
CA SER A 15 2.18 3.56 -15.62
C SER A 15 1.97 4.64 -14.56
N LYS A 16 0.75 5.17 -14.52
CA LYS A 16 0.34 6.15 -13.50
C LYS A 16 0.22 5.46 -12.13
N VAL A 17 1.00 5.92 -11.14
CA VAL A 17 0.98 5.34 -9.79
C VAL A 17 -0.13 5.93 -8.94
N ILE A 18 -1.12 5.13 -8.53
CA ILE A 18 -2.27 5.61 -7.75
C ILE A 18 -2.09 5.46 -6.22
N ALA A 19 -1.14 4.63 -5.80
CA ALA A 19 -0.84 4.33 -4.41
C ALA A 19 0.67 4.28 -4.19
N ALA A 20 1.16 4.96 -3.15
CA ALA A 20 2.56 4.88 -2.73
C ALA A 20 2.65 4.59 -1.23
N PHE A 21 3.46 3.59 -0.88
CA PHE A 21 3.71 3.19 0.50
C PHE A 21 5.17 3.47 0.85
N PHE A 22 5.38 4.10 2.01
CA PHE A 22 6.72 4.45 2.50
C PHE A 22 6.95 3.70 3.80
N ILE A 23 7.99 2.86 3.83
CA ILE A 23 8.45 2.20 5.04
C ILE A 23 9.75 2.89 5.44
N ILE A 24 9.71 3.66 6.52
CA ILE A 24 10.87 4.39 7.03
C ILE A 24 11.28 3.76 8.36
N GLY A 25 12.56 3.41 8.50
CA GLY A 25 13.10 2.79 9.69
C GLY A 25 14.60 3.02 9.83
N THR A 26 15.11 2.83 11.04
CA THR A 26 16.55 2.87 11.32
C THR A 26 17.21 1.55 10.91
N ARG A 27 18.54 1.55 10.73
CA ARG A 27 19.31 0.39 10.23
C ARG A 27 19.09 -0.90 11.05
N ASP A 28 18.80 -0.74 12.34
CA ASP A 28 18.53 -1.82 13.30
C ASP A 28 17.17 -2.52 13.05
N LYS A 29 16.22 -1.84 12.40
CA LYS A 29 14.85 -2.35 12.15
C LYS A 29 14.72 -3.17 10.85
N ARG A 30 15.81 -3.78 10.37
CA ARG A 30 15.84 -4.49 9.08
C ARG A 30 14.83 -5.65 9.01
N ASN A 31 14.66 -6.39 10.10
CA ASN A 31 13.67 -7.47 10.19
C ASN A 31 12.22 -6.96 10.19
N MET A 32 11.97 -5.74 10.68
CA MET A 32 10.65 -5.10 10.60
C MET A 32 10.32 -4.70 9.16
N LEU A 33 11.29 -4.16 8.41
CA LEU A 33 11.11 -3.74 7.02
C LEU A 33 10.63 -4.89 6.13
N LEU A 34 11.25 -6.07 6.26
CA LEU A 34 10.90 -7.25 5.46
C LEU A 34 9.47 -7.72 5.75
N ARG A 35 9.05 -7.73 7.02
CA ARG A 35 7.67 -8.11 7.39
C ARG A 35 6.64 -7.08 6.88
N SER A 36 6.95 -5.79 6.97
CA SER A 36 6.07 -4.72 6.48
C SER A 36 5.92 -4.74 4.96
N HIS A 37 7.00 -5.02 4.22
CA HIS A 37 6.94 -5.15 2.77
C HIS A 37 6.05 -6.31 2.35
N THR A 38 6.24 -7.51 2.92
CA THR A 38 5.40 -8.68 2.59
C THR A 38 3.92 -8.43 2.86
N PHE A 39 3.60 -7.80 3.99
CA PHE A 39 2.21 -7.50 4.34
C PHE A 39 1.55 -6.55 3.34
N ILE A 40 2.24 -5.47 2.94
CA ILE A 40 1.71 -4.52 1.96
C ILE A 40 1.56 -5.18 0.58
N SER A 41 2.53 -6.00 0.16
CA SER A 41 2.46 -6.71 -1.12
C SER A 41 1.29 -7.70 -1.17
N GLN A 42 0.96 -8.36 -0.05
CA GLN A 42 -0.20 -9.26 0.02
C GLN A 42 -1.52 -8.51 -0.14
N ILE A 43 -1.67 -7.35 0.50
CA ILE A 43 -2.88 -6.53 0.39
C ILE A 43 -3.05 -5.99 -1.02
N ILE A 44 -1.97 -5.51 -1.64
CA ILE A 44 -2.00 -5.00 -3.02
C ILE A 44 -2.33 -6.13 -4.03
N ALA A 45 -1.98 -7.38 -3.70
CA ALA A 45 -2.30 -8.54 -4.54
C ALA A 45 -3.77 -9.01 -4.42
N GLU A 46 -4.57 -8.44 -3.50
CA GLU A 46 -6.01 -8.71 -3.47
C GLU A 46 -6.68 -8.18 -4.75
N PRO A 47 -7.49 -8.99 -5.47
CA PRO A 47 -8.07 -8.60 -6.76
C PRO A 47 -8.95 -7.33 -6.70
N ASP A 48 -9.55 -7.07 -5.54
CA ASP A 48 -10.46 -5.95 -5.26
C ASP A 48 -9.74 -4.73 -4.64
N PHE A 49 -8.43 -4.81 -4.40
CA PHE A 49 -7.68 -3.75 -3.73
C PHE A 49 -7.80 -2.41 -4.45
N GLU A 50 -7.56 -2.37 -5.76
CA GLU A 50 -7.56 -1.13 -6.54
C GLU A 50 -8.94 -0.45 -6.51
N ALA A 51 -10.02 -1.21 -6.67
CA ALA A 51 -11.38 -0.69 -6.61
C ALA A 51 -11.68 -0.08 -5.23
N ARG A 52 -11.42 -0.83 -4.15
CA ARG A 52 -11.60 -0.36 -2.77
C ARG A 52 -10.76 0.89 -2.47
N TRP A 53 -9.49 0.91 -2.90
CA TRP A 53 -8.58 2.03 -2.72
C TRP A 53 -9.07 3.31 -3.41
N MET A 54 -9.67 3.17 -4.60
CA MET A 54 -10.22 4.29 -5.36
C MET A 54 -11.57 4.79 -4.82
N GLU A 55 -12.38 3.88 -4.28
CA GLU A 55 -13.70 4.17 -3.69
C GLU A 55 -13.64 4.78 -2.29
N ALA A 56 -12.56 4.52 -1.53
CA ALA A 56 -12.36 5.07 -0.19
C ALA A 56 -12.61 6.59 -0.14
N LYS A 57 -13.42 7.06 0.80
CA LYS A 57 -13.87 8.45 0.87
C LYS A 57 -12.88 9.31 1.61
N ASP A 58 -12.33 8.79 2.69
CA ASP A 58 -11.42 9.53 3.57
C ASP A 58 -10.17 8.71 3.95
N GLU A 59 -9.34 9.30 4.81
CA GLU A 59 -8.13 8.66 5.30
C GLU A 59 -8.41 7.40 6.13
N ARG A 60 -9.52 7.36 6.89
CA ARG A 60 -9.89 6.22 7.73
C ARG A 60 -10.25 5.02 6.86
N ASP A 61 -11.04 5.24 5.80
CA ASP A 61 -11.34 4.19 4.82
C ASP A 61 -10.06 3.59 4.21
N LEU A 62 -9.07 4.44 3.90
CA LEU A 62 -7.77 3.99 3.41
C LEU A 62 -7.01 3.18 4.47
N GLN A 63 -7.05 3.59 5.74
CA GLN A 63 -6.41 2.85 6.83
C GLN A 63 -7.09 1.50 7.04
N ASP A 64 -8.41 1.44 6.98
CA ASP A 64 -9.21 0.21 7.13
C ASP A 64 -8.89 -0.80 6.02
N ILE A 65 -8.73 -0.35 4.77
CA ILE A 65 -8.31 -1.22 3.66
C ILE A 65 -6.96 -1.90 3.96
N ILE A 66 -6.01 -1.16 4.55
CA ILE A 66 -4.68 -1.68 4.88
C ILE A 66 -4.69 -2.54 6.15
N LEU A 67 -5.49 -2.19 7.16
CA LEU A 67 -5.53 -2.89 8.44
C LEU A 67 -6.38 -4.16 8.41
N LEU A 68 -7.48 -4.16 7.64
CA LEU A 68 -8.44 -5.27 7.52
C LEU A 68 -8.14 -6.18 6.32
N GLY A 69 -7.11 -5.88 5.53
CA GLY A 69 -6.66 -6.76 4.44
C GLY A 69 -6.33 -8.18 4.96
N LYS A 70 -6.63 -9.20 4.15
CA LYS A 70 -6.44 -10.60 4.53
C LYS A 70 -4.97 -10.89 4.76
N ARG A 71 -4.59 -10.99 6.03
CA ARG A 71 -3.26 -11.45 6.43
C ARG A 71 -3.19 -12.96 6.29
N ILE A 72 -2.37 -13.47 5.37
CA ILE A 72 -1.99 -14.88 5.38
C ILE A 72 -0.96 -15.03 6.51
N ARG A 73 -1.34 -15.71 7.59
CA ARG A 73 -0.43 -16.17 8.63
C ARG A 73 -0.03 -17.60 8.28
N ASP A 74 1.24 -17.81 7.93
CA ASP A 74 1.88 -19.14 7.99
C ASP A 74 1.79 -19.72 9.40
#